data_AF-A0A6M3LH71-F1
#
_entry.id   AF-A0A6M3LH71-F1
#
_cell.length_a   1.000
_cell.length_b   1.000
_cell.length_c   1.000
_cell.angle_alpha   90.00
_cell.angle_beta   90.00
_cell.angle_gamma   90.00
#
_symmetry.space_group_name_H-M   'P 1'
#
loop_
_entity.id
_entity.type
_entity.pdbx_description
1 polymer ?
#
loop_
_entity_poly.entity_id
_entity_poly.type
_entity_poly.pdbx_seq_one_letter_code
_entity_poly.pdbx_strand_id
1 'polypeptide(L)'
;MISEIYIKGFQSHKETTLQLVDGVNALTGDTDSGKSAVIKALLWLFTNRPVLAWEDYKSYWADETEVAVRLDDANAYVGRVKNKDDSFYYIEKDDQKPQEFRAFGKGGPPQEVLDLLCLSDVNYQSQMSLPFMLSQTSGAVGRFLNDAADLEIIDRATSNIKSTLSKEKGELETAKTDQERLTENKKKYAWLPEAEEKLVGLEKQDKQLEVLDRKIDQIEELMKALTSLQIEIEPLYLVLDSKEEIGRLGGEREEIEKDWAKLNGLENLYSEIEECEENIALLSDVLRGQDEVDRLIIVRQQMEGLRKQYDNLKNLFSDILVSQQEKEKEEKELKALEDRFHKAFPTVCPLCGK
;
A
#
# COMPACT_ATOMS: atom_id res chain seq x y z
N MET A 1 91.78 10.60 -5.72
CA MET A 1 92.78 11.36 -4.95
C MET A 1 92.79 12.79 -5.45
N ILE A 2 92.91 13.78 -4.56
CA ILE A 2 93.03 15.20 -4.98
C ILE A 2 94.48 15.47 -5.38
N SER A 3 94.72 15.88 -6.62
CA SER A 3 96.04 16.18 -7.16
C SER A 3 96.28 17.68 -7.39
N GLU A 4 95.23 18.45 -7.57
CA GLU A 4 95.30 19.89 -7.78
C GLU A 4 94.19 20.60 -7.02
N ILE A 5 94.50 21.77 -6.46
CA ILE A 5 93.54 22.70 -5.87
C ILE A 5 93.66 24.04 -6.59
N TYR A 6 92.54 24.54 -7.11
CA TYR A 6 92.40 25.86 -7.70
C TYR A 6 91.51 26.74 -6.82
N ILE A 7 91.96 27.97 -6.56
CA ILE A 7 91.26 28.96 -5.74
C ILE A 7 91.38 30.33 -6.40
N LYS A 8 90.23 30.99 -6.61
CA LYS A 8 90.14 32.34 -7.19
C LYS A 8 89.15 33.19 -6.38
N GLY A 9 89.56 34.41 -6.06
CA GLY A 9 88.69 35.39 -5.38
C GLY A 9 88.17 34.94 -4.01
N PHE A 10 88.95 34.12 -3.28
CA PHE A 10 88.58 33.58 -1.96
C PHE A 10 89.55 34.10 -0.89
N GLN A 11 89.07 34.98 -0.01
CA GLN A 11 89.86 35.63 1.04
C GLN A 11 91.17 36.27 0.51
N SER A 12 92.34 35.79 0.94
CA SER A 12 93.64 36.29 0.51
C SER A 12 94.08 35.75 -0.86
N HIS A 13 93.39 34.76 -1.42
CA HIS A 13 93.75 34.13 -2.69
C HIS A 13 93.12 34.88 -3.86
N LYS A 14 93.94 35.68 -4.56
CA LYS A 14 93.53 36.32 -5.82
C LYS A 14 93.29 35.26 -6.90
N GLU A 15 94.31 34.47 -7.15
CA GLU A 15 94.29 33.29 -8.02
C GLU A 15 95.46 32.40 -7.57
N THR A 16 95.18 31.16 -7.20
CA THR A 16 96.16 30.24 -6.61
C THR A 16 95.87 28.84 -7.10
N THR A 17 96.90 28.19 -7.65
CA THR A 17 96.88 26.78 -8.03
C THR A 17 97.93 26.05 -7.20
N LEU A 18 97.51 25.01 -6.49
CA LEU A 18 98.38 24.16 -5.68
C LEU A 18 98.42 22.77 -6.29
N GLN A 19 99.61 22.34 -6.70
CA GLN A 19 99.86 20.96 -7.11
C GLN A 19 100.18 20.13 -5.86
N LEU A 20 99.39 19.10 -5.61
CA LEU A 20 99.60 18.16 -4.51
C LEU A 20 100.40 16.96 -5.01
N VAL A 21 101.23 16.43 -4.13
CA VAL A 21 101.97 15.19 -4.37
C VAL A 21 101.35 14.04 -3.59
N ASP A 22 101.70 12.83 -3.99
CA ASP A 22 101.32 11.63 -3.25
C ASP A 22 101.86 11.66 -1.81
N GLY A 23 101.03 11.27 -0.85
CA GLY A 23 101.38 11.23 0.56
C GLY A 23 101.04 12.53 1.30
N VAL A 24 102.03 13.09 2.01
CA VAL A 24 101.80 14.19 2.97
C VAL A 24 102.16 15.53 2.35
N ASN A 25 101.16 16.39 2.22
CA ASN A 25 101.32 17.76 1.75
C ASN A 25 101.29 18.72 2.96
N ALA A 26 102.39 19.45 3.18
CA ALA A 26 102.51 20.41 4.28
C ALA A 26 102.47 21.85 3.75
N LEU A 27 101.41 22.59 4.07
CA LEU A 27 101.31 24.03 3.78
C LEU A 27 101.99 24.83 4.88
N THR A 28 103.16 25.41 4.59
CA THR A 28 103.95 26.20 5.56
C THR A 28 104.05 27.68 5.15
N GLY A 29 104.21 28.56 6.13
CA GLY A 29 104.36 30.01 5.90
C GLY A 29 104.05 30.81 7.15
N ASP A 30 104.15 32.13 7.09
CA ASP A 30 103.89 33.03 8.22
C ASP A 30 102.41 33.04 8.63
N THR A 31 102.11 33.40 9.87
CA THR A 31 100.72 33.63 10.29
C THR A 31 100.06 34.66 9.35
N ASP A 32 98.79 34.47 9.04
CA ASP A 32 98.01 35.35 8.15
C ASP A 32 98.42 35.34 6.65
N SER A 33 99.21 34.35 6.22
CA SER A 33 99.57 34.14 4.81
C SER A 33 98.50 33.45 3.95
N GLY A 34 97.30 33.20 4.48
CA GLY A 34 96.23 32.52 3.73
C GLY A 34 96.19 31.00 3.82
N LYS A 35 97.09 30.35 4.57
CA LYS A 35 97.06 28.86 4.75
C LYS A 35 95.70 28.33 5.18
N SER A 36 95.08 28.98 6.17
CA SER A 36 93.75 28.59 6.65
C SER A 36 92.64 28.89 5.64
N ALA A 37 92.85 29.85 4.72
CA ALA A 37 91.91 30.16 3.66
C ALA A 37 91.82 29.03 2.62
N VAL A 38 92.93 28.35 2.33
CA VAL A 38 92.94 27.13 1.49
C VAL A 38 91.99 26.06 2.05
N ILE A 39 92.11 25.76 3.35
CA ILE A 39 91.26 24.76 4.01
C ILE A 39 89.78 25.19 4.02
N LYS A 40 89.51 26.49 4.26
CA LYS A 40 88.14 27.03 4.20
C LYS A 40 87.55 26.97 2.78
N ALA A 41 88.35 27.22 1.76
CA ALA A 41 87.95 27.12 0.37
C ALA A 41 87.54 25.68 0.01
N LEU A 42 88.35 24.70 0.42
CA LEU A 42 88.01 23.27 0.25
C LEU A 42 86.73 22.89 0.98
N LEU A 43 86.55 23.32 2.24
CA LEU A 43 85.30 23.08 2.97
C LEU A 43 84.07 23.68 2.27
N TRP A 44 84.24 24.86 1.67
CA TRP A 44 83.17 25.53 0.92
C TRP A 44 82.75 24.75 -0.32
N LEU A 45 83.70 24.09 -0.99
CA LEU A 45 83.45 23.13 -2.06
C LEU A 45 82.79 21.85 -1.52
N PHE A 46 83.29 21.27 -0.44
CA PHE A 46 82.86 19.93 -0.01
C PHE A 46 81.55 19.88 0.76
N THR A 47 81.19 20.95 1.47
CA THR A 47 80.07 20.92 2.44
C THR A 47 78.98 21.92 2.12
N ASN A 48 79.17 22.78 1.12
CA ASN A 48 78.33 23.95 0.90
C ASN A 48 78.23 24.87 2.15
N ARG A 49 79.27 24.93 2.99
CA ARG A 49 79.37 25.79 4.19
C ARG A 49 80.67 26.59 4.15
N PRO A 50 80.73 27.86 4.58
CA PRO A 50 80.06 28.42 5.75
C PRO A 50 78.67 29.01 5.48
N VAL A 51 77.80 29.03 6.50
CA VAL A 51 76.46 29.67 6.52
C VAL A 51 76.54 31.21 6.40
N LEU A 52 77.73 31.74 6.17
CA LEU A 52 78.04 33.16 6.08
C LEU A 52 77.69 33.71 4.69
N ALA A 53 77.48 35.04 4.60
CA ALA A 53 77.19 35.68 3.34
C ALA A 53 78.40 35.55 2.39
N TRP A 54 78.18 35.55 1.08
CA TRP A 54 79.26 35.50 0.09
C TRP A 54 80.34 36.56 0.34
N GLU A 55 79.95 37.74 0.81
CA GLU A 55 80.84 38.84 1.17
C GLU A 55 81.81 38.52 2.33
N ASP A 56 81.53 37.52 3.16
CA ASP A 56 82.38 37.15 4.31
C ASP A 56 83.63 36.33 3.88
N TYR A 57 83.63 35.76 2.68
CA TYR A 57 84.74 34.99 2.14
C TYR A 57 85.20 35.42 0.75
N LYS A 58 84.44 36.27 0.06
CA LYS A 58 84.87 36.93 -1.18
C LYS A 58 85.97 37.96 -0.87
N SER A 59 87.00 38.00 -1.71
CA SER A 59 87.97 39.10 -1.66
C SER A 59 87.30 40.42 -2.08
N TYR A 60 87.65 41.56 -1.47
CA TYR A 60 87.04 42.85 -1.81
C TYR A 60 87.22 43.25 -3.28
N TRP A 61 88.26 42.73 -3.94
CA TRP A 61 88.60 42.99 -5.34
C TRP A 61 88.00 41.99 -6.33
N ALA A 62 87.32 40.93 -5.86
CA ALA A 62 86.83 39.86 -6.72
C ALA A 62 85.34 40.04 -7.04
N ASP A 63 84.97 39.85 -8.29
CA ASP A 63 83.56 39.81 -8.73
C ASP A 63 82.99 38.38 -8.74
N GLU A 64 83.87 37.39 -8.57
CA GLU A 64 83.58 35.97 -8.62
C GLU A 64 84.52 35.22 -7.66
N THR A 65 83.98 34.20 -7.00
CA THR A 65 84.73 33.25 -6.20
C THR A 65 84.61 31.87 -6.83
N GLU A 66 85.74 31.22 -7.06
CA GLU A 66 85.81 29.87 -7.60
C GLU A 66 86.78 29.02 -6.79
N VAL A 67 86.34 27.81 -6.48
CA VAL A 67 87.18 26.79 -5.86
C VAL A 67 86.95 25.48 -6.60
N ALA A 68 88.02 24.85 -7.05
CA ALA A 68 87.96 23.59 -7.76
C ALA A 68 89.09 22.65 -7.35
N VAL A 69 88.87 21.36 -7.54
CA VAL A 69 89.87 20.32 -7.31
C VAL A 69 89.91 19.34 -8.47
N ARG A 70 91.11 18.86 -8.78
CA ARG A 70 91.31 17.74 -9.70
C ARG A 70 91.37 16.44 -8.94
N LEU A 71 90.57 15.47 -9.40
CA LEU A 71 90.49 14.12 -8.88
C LEU A 71 91.12 13.15 -9.88
N ASP A 72 92.31 12.63 -9.59
CA ASP A 72 93.05 11.75 -10.52
C ASP A 72 92.31 10.43 -10.75
N ASP A 73 91.86 9.76 -9.68
CA ASP A 73 91.17 8.46 -9.77
C ASP A 73 89.90 8.50 -10.63
N ALA A 74 89.24 9.66 -10.67
CA ALA A 74 87.99 9.87 -11.40
C ALA A 74 88.19 10.59 -12.74
N ASN A 75 89.43 10.94 -13.08
CA ASN A 75 89.81 11.87 -14.16
C ASN A 75 88.84 13.05 -14.29
N ALA A 76 88.54 13.68 -13.15
CA ALA A 76 87.47 14.66 -13.05
C ALA A 76 87.96 15.96 -12.42
N TYR A 77 87.40 17.08 -12.88
CA TYR A 77 87.59 18.39 -12.29
C TYR A 77 86.26 18.84 -11.67
N VAL A 78 86.26 19.05 -10.36
CA VAL A 78 85.05 19.35 -9.58
C VAL A 78 85.21 20.72 -8.98
N GLY A 79 84.31 21.63 -9.31
CA GLY A 79 84.40 23.00 -8.85
C GLY A 79 83.07 23.60 -8.43
N ARG A 80 83.19 24.74 -7.76
CA ARG A 80 82.08 25.56 -7.34
C ARG A 80 82.38 27.02 -7.65
N VAL A 81 81.41 27.67 -8.27
CA VAL A 81 81.46 29.09 -8.62
C VAL A 81 80.34 29.83 -7.90
N LYS A 82 80.67 31.01 -7.36
CA LYS A 82 79.71 31.98 -6.85
C LYS A 82 80.08 33.38 -7.34
N ASN A 83 79.13 34.02 -8.00
CA ASN A 83 79.19 35.45 -8.32
C ASN A 83 77.90 36.13 -7.83
N LYS A 84 77.68 37.40 -8.20
CA LYS A 84 76.51 38.16 -7.75
C LYS A 84 75.18 37.52 -8.20
N ASP A 85 75.13 37.04 -9.43
CA ASP A 85 73.90 36.62 -10.11
C ASP A 85 73.68 35.10 -10.07
N ASP A 86 74.74 34.32 -9.83
CA ASP A 86 74.72 32.87 -9.98
C ASP A 86 75.49 32.13 -8.88
N SER A 87 75.15 30.86 -8.69
CA SER A 87 75.83 29.91 -7.81
C SER A 87 75.62 28.51 -8.35
N PHE A 88 76.70 27.84 -8.75
CA PHE A 88 76.63 26.50 -9.30
C PHE A 88 77.84 25.66 -8.92
N TYR A 89 77.63 24.35 -8.87
CA TYR A 89 78.71 23.38 -8.94
C TYR A 89 78.90 22.95 -10.38
N TYR A 90 80.09 22.50 -10.72
CA TYR A 90 80.35 21.87 -12.01
C TYR A 90 81.21 20.62 -11.85
N ILE A 91 81.01 19.69 -12.78
CA ILE A 91 81.86 18.51 -12.95
C ILE A 91 82.27 18.46 -14.42
N GLU A 92 83.58 18.40 -14.65
CA GLU A 92 84.18 18.20 -15.97
C GLU A 92 84.93 16.87 -15.97
N LYS A 93 84.68 16.02 -16.97
CA LYS A 93 85.29 14.69 -17.13
C LYS A 93 85.70 14.47 -18.57
N ASP A 94 86.86 13.86 -18.80
CA ASP A 94 87.25 13.25 -20.08
C ASP A 94 86.93 14.09 -21.33
N ASP A 95 87.33 15.38 -21.36
CA ASP A 95 87.08 16.35 -22.44
C ASP A 95 85.60 16.59 -22.81
N GLN A 96 84.67 16.22 -21.94
CA GLN A 96 83.25 16.51 -22.10
C GLN A 96 82.91 17.94 -21.67
N LYS A 97 81.80 18.48 -22.18
CA LYS A 97 81.29 19.78 -21.72
C LYS A 97 81.02 19.72 -20.20
N PRO A 98 81.43 20.73 -19.42
CA PRO A 98 81.16 20.78 -17.99
C PRO A 98 79.66 20.66 -17.69
N GLN A 99 79.32 19.74 -16.79
CA GLN A 99 77.97 19.58 -16.29
C GLN A 99 77.77 20.53 -15.11
N GLU A 100 76.86 21.50 -15.25
CA GLU A 100 76.53 22.45 -14.20
C GLU A 100 75.33 22.00 -13.37
N PHE A 101 75.43 22.18 -12.05
CA PHE A 101 74.39 21.88 -11.08
C PHE A 101 73.98 23.16 -10.35
N ARG A 102 72.73 23.58 -10.58
CA ARG A 102 72.11 24.77 -9.99
C ARG A 102 71.00 24.36 -9.02
N ALA A 103 70.54 25.29 -8.19
CA ALA A 103 69.40 25.10 -7.27
C ALA A 103 69.53 24.00 -6.18
N PHE A 104 70.75 23.70 -5.73
CA PHE A 104 71.04 22.74 -4.64
C PHE A 104 70.69 23.27 -3.22
N GLY A 105 70.16 24.49 -3.11
CA GLY A 105 69.67 25.06 -1.86
C GLY A 105 70.74 25.19 -0.75
N LYS A 106 70.30 25.17 0.51
CA LYS A 106 71.17 25.19 1.70
C LYS A 106 71.53 23.79 2.22
N GLY A 107 71.10 22.73 1.52
CA GLY A 107 71.12 21.35 2.01
C GLY A 107 72.47 20.63 1.90
N GLY A 108 73.42 21.19 1.14
CA GLY A 108 74.70 20.54 0.83
C GLY A 108 75.05 20.72 -0.66
N PRO A 109 76.17 20.15 -1.14
CA PRO A 109 76.41 19.98 -2.58
C PRO A 109 75.42 18.97 -3.20
N PRO A 110 75.26 18.97 -4.54
CA PRO A 110 74.53 17.92 -5.27
C PRO A 110 75.08 16.51 -4.97
N GLN A 111 74.22 15.49 -5.07
CA GLN A 111 74.61 14.11 -4.75
C GLN A 111 75.73 13.61 -5.67
N GLU A 112 75.69 13.97 -6.96
CA GLU A 112 76.70 13.61 -7.95
C GLU A 112 78.08 14.18 -7.63
N VAL A 113 78.12 15.36 -6.99
CA VAL A 113 79.35 15.99 -6.49
C VAL A 113 79.86 15.26 -5.26
N LEU A 114 78.96 14.92 -4.32
CA LEU A 114 79.31 14.19 -3.09
C LEU A 114 79.83 12.79 -3.37
N ASP A 115 79.17 12.06 -4.28
CA ASP A 115 79.56 10.71 -4.69
C ASP A 115 80.94 10.71 -5.35
N LEU A 116 81.28 11.77 -6.09
CA LEU A 116 82.58 11.87 -6.75
C LEU A 116 83.71 12.27 -5.79
N LEU A 117 83.41 13.16 -4.84
CA LEU A 117 84.36 13.58 -3.82
C LEU A 117 84.62 12.46 -2.79
N CYS A 118 83.60 11.63 -2.49
CA CYS A 118 83.67 10.56 -1.48
C CYS A 118 84.19 11.06 -0.12
N LEU A 119 83.76 12.26 0.30
CA LEU A 119 84.19 12.88 1.56
C LEU A 119 83.11 12.80 2.63
N SER A 120 83.54 12.49 3.84
CA SER A 120 82.73 12.50 5.06
C SER A 120 83.35 13.46 6.09
N ASP A 121 82.64 13.70 7.21
CA ASP A 121 83.14 14.54 8.30
C ASP A 121 84.46 14.02 8.93
N VAL A 122 84.82 12.75 8.69
CA VAL A 122 86.06 12.12 9.19
C VAL A 122 87.28 12.56 8.40
N ASN A 123 87.09 12.96 7.13
CA ASN A 123 88.18 13.35 6.23
C ASN A 123 88.72 14.75 6.54
N TYR A 124 88.09 15.48 7.46
CA TYR A 124 88.50 16.84 7.84
C TYR A 124 88.58 16.98 9.36
N GLN A 125 89.67 17.59 9.84
CA GLN A 125 89.85 17.93 11.24
C GLN A 125 90.19 19.42 11.38
N SER A 126 89.37 20.18 12.11
CA SER A 126 89.62 21.61 12.34
C SER A 126 90.67 21.84 13.42
N GLN A 127 91.33 23.00 13.40
CA GLN A 127 92.42 23.35 14.34
C GLN A 127 92.03 23.22 15.83
N MET A 128 90.75 23.44 16.15
CA MET A 128 90.20 23.37 17.52
C MET A 128 89.33 22.15 17.77
N SER A 129 89.29 21.19 16.84
CA SER A 129 88.52 19.96 17.04
C SER A 129 89.20 19.06 18.07
N LEU A 130 88.37 18.41 18.87
CA LEU A 130 88.84 17.44 19.85
C LEU A 130 89.45 16.21 19.14
N PRO A 131 90.35 15.46 19.80
CA PRO A 131 90.88 14.23 19.24
C PRO A 131 89.76 13.25 18.86
N PHE A 132 89.76 12.83 17.59
CA PHE A 132 88.75 11.94 17.03
C PHE A 132 88.61 10.66 17.87
N MET A 133 87.36 10.25 18.12
CA MET A 133 86.94 9.13 18.99
C MET A 133 87.34 9.19 20.47
N LEU A 134 88.49 9.76 20.84
CA LEU A 134 88.98 9.78 22.22
C LEU A 134 88.15 10.70 23.13
N SER A 135 87.54 11.74 22.57
CA SER A 135 86.69 12.67 23.31
C SER A 135 85.20 12.33 23.26
N GLN A 136 84.81 11.26 22.58
CA GLN A 136 83.40 10.87 22.41
C GLN A 136 83.00 9.83 23.45
N THR A 137 81.70 9.71 23.74
CA THR A 137 81.20 8.66 24.65
C THR A 137 81.29 7.29 23.99
N SER A 138 81.41 6.22 24.78
CA SER A 138 81.48 4.84 24.25
C SER A 138 80.30 4.47 23.34
N GLY A 139 79.11 5.00 23.61
CA GLY A 139 77.93 4.80 22.76
C GLY A 139 77.93 5.63 21.47
N ALA A 140 78.62 6.78 21.43
CA ALA A 140 78.85 7.53 20.19
C ALA A 140 79.91 6.84 19.32
N VAL A 141 81.01 6.38 19.93
CA VAL A 141 82.05 5.59 19.24
C VAL A 141 81.46 4.30 18.68
N GLY A 142 80.65 3.57 19.46
CA GLY A 142 79.99 2.35 18.99
C GLY A 142 79.06 2.59 17.80
N ARG A 143 78.28 3.68 17.81
CA ARG A 143 77.42 4.05 16.67
C ARG A 143 78.23 4.40 15.43
N PHE A 144 79.29 5.18 15.59
CA PHE A 144 80.17 5.53 14.48
C PHE A 144 80.85 4.30 13.88
N LEU A 145 81.29 3.34 14.71
CA LEU A 145 81.86 2.08 14.23
C LEU A 145 80.81 1.19 13.54
N ASN A 146 79.58 1.17 14.04
CA ASN A 146 78.48 0.46 13.39
C ASN A 146 78.15 1.06 12.02
N ASP A 147 78.12 2.39 11.90
CA ASP A 147 77.92 3.11 10.64
C ASP A 147 79.06 2.81 9.65
N ALA A 148 80.31 2.94 10.09
CA ALA A 148 81.49 2.60 9.27
C ALA A 148 81.53 1.12 8.83
N ALA A 149 80.87 0.22 9.55
CA ALA A 149 80.77 -1.20 9.24
C ALA A 149 79.45 -1.59 8.55
N ASP A 150 78.59 -0.62 8.20
CA ASP A 150 77.26 -0.83 7.61
C ASP A 150 76.35 -1.78 8.43
N LEU A 151 76.44 -1.69 9.75
CA LEU A 151 75.65 -2.51 10.69
C LEU A 151 74.36 -1.81 11.15
N GLU A 152 74.01 -0.66 10.57
CA GLU A 152 72.80 0.10 10.93
C GLU A 152 71.50 -0.68 10.75
N ILE A 153 71.50 -1.67 9.85
CA ILE A 153 70.34 -2.54 9.61
C ILE A 153 69.97 -3.29 10.89
N ILE A 154 70.95 -3.74 11.68
CA ILE A 154 70.73 -4.49 12.92
C ILE A 154 70.10 -3.60 13.98
N ASP A 155 70.59 -2.36 14.12
CA ASP A 155 70.07 -1.39 15.07
C ASP A 155 68.63 -1.00 14.73
N ARG A 156 68.33 -0.75 13.44
CA ARG A 156 66.97 -0.47 12.96
C ARG A 156 66.01 -1.64 13.20
N ALA A 157 66.44 -2.86 12.87
CA ALA A 157 65.64 -4.06 13.09
C ALA A 157 65.31 -4.26 14.58
N THR A 158 66.31 -4.11 15.45
CA THR A 158 66.14 -4.26 16.90
C THR A 158 65.19 -3.20 17.48
N SER A 159 65.31 -1.95 17.02
CA SER A 159 64.42 -0.86 17.43
C SER A 159 62.97 -1.14 17.04
N ASN A 160 62.74 -1.57 15.80
CA ASN A 160 61.40 -1.89 15.29
C ASN A 160 60.77 -3.05 16.08
N ILE A 161 61.52 -4.14 16.31
CA ILE A 161 61.05 -5.29 17.09
C ILE A 161 60.63 -4.87 18.50
N LYS A 162 61.44 -4.02 19.17
CA LYS A 162 61.11 -3.53 20.51
C LYS A 162 59.85 -2.67 20.52
N SER A 163 59.69 -1.80 19.51
CA SER A 163 58.50 -0.96 19.36
C SER A 163 57.24 -1.82 19.19
N THR A 164 57.26 -2.79 18.27
CA THR A 164 56.14 -3.72 18.04
C THR A 164 55.83 -4.51 19.31
N LEU A 165 56.84 -5.09 19.97
CA LEU A 165 56.65 -5.86 21.19
C LEU A 165 55.99 -5.04 22.31
N SER A 166 56.38 -3.77 22.46
CA SER A 166 55.79 -2.88 23.46
C SER A 166 54.33 -2.58 23.16
N LYS A 167 53.98 -2.38 21.88
CA LYS A 167 52.61 -2.13 21.44
C LYS A 167 51.70 -3.32 21.72
N GLU A 168 52.10 -4.51 21.26
CA GLU A 168 51.34 -5.75 21.43
C GLU A 168 51.10 -6.08 22.92
N LYS A 169 52.11 -5.84 23.78
CA LYS A 169 51.93 -6.01 25.23
C LYS A 169 50.88 -5.07 25.81
N GLY A 170 50.85 -3.81 25.36
CA GLY A 170 49.85 -2.84 25.82
C GLY A 170 48.42 -3.21 25.40
N GLU A 171 48.26 -3.68 24.16
CA GLU A 171 46.97 -4.16 23.65
C GLU A 171 46.48 -5.40 24.40
N LEU A 172 47.39 -6.34 24.69
CA LEU A 172 47.07 -7.55 25.46
C LEU A 172 46.56 -7.22 26.87
N GLU A 173 47.23 -6.31 27.60
CA GLU A 173 46.81 -5.94 28.96
C GLU A 173 45.48 -5.18 28.96
N THR A 174 45.23 -4.36 27.94
CA THR A 174 43.93 -3.69 27.76
C THR A 174 42.81 -4.72 27.52
N ALA A 175 43.04 -5.68 26.62
CA ALA A 175 42.07 -6.72 26.30
C ALA A 175 41.76 -7.61 27.51
N LYS A 176 42.75 -7.95 28.34
CA LYS A 176 42.54 -8.68 29.61
C LYS A 176 41.64 -7.90 30.57
N THR A 177 41.94 -6.62 30.76
CA THR A 177 41.15 -5.74 31.64
C THR A 177 39.70 -5.64 31.16
N ASP A 178 39.49 -5.51 29.85
CA ASP A 178 38.15 -5.51 29.26
C ASP A 178 37.44 -6.85 29.41
N GLN A 179 38.15 -7.97 29.26
CA GLN A 179 37.59 -9.30 29.48
C GLN A 179 37.08 -9.45 30.92
N GLU A 180 37.87 -9.02 31.91
CA GLU A 180 37.48 -9.04 33.32
C GLU A 180 36.22 -8.17 33.55
N ARG A 181 36.24 -6.93 33.05
CA ARG A 181 35.11 -5.99 33.16
C ARG A 181 33.83 -6.54 32.52
N LEU A 182 33.92 -7.10 31.32
CA LEU A 182 32.77 -7.68 30.60
C LEU A 182 32.26 -8.94 31.30
N THR A 183 33.16 -9.76 31.85
CA THR A 183 32.78 -10.95 32.62
C THR A 183 32.03 -10.56 33.89
N GLU A 184 32.47 -9.51 34.58
CA GLU A 184 31.78 -8.99 35.75
C GLU A 184 30.43 -8.35 35.40
N ASN A 185 30.36 -7.59 34.31
CA ASN A 185 29.08 -7.06 33.83
C ASN A 185 28.11 -8.17 33.43
N LYS A 186 28.58 -9.25 32.79
CA LYS A 186 27.74 -10.43 32.47
C LYS A 186 27.10 -11.03 33.72
N LYS A 187 27.82 -11.07 34.86
CA LYS A 187 27.26 -11.53 36.14
C LYS A 187 26.12 -10.63 36.64
N LYS A 188 26.18 -9.31 36.43
CA LYS A 188 25.10 -8.37 36.81
C LYS A 188 23.78 -8.65 36.08
N TYR A 189 23.85 -9.26 34.90
CA TYR A 189 22.70 -9.61 34.07
C TYR A 189 22.31 -11.09 34.15
N ALA A 190 22.83 -11.84 35.14
CA ALA A 190 22.53 -13.26 35.31
C ALA A 190 21.04 -13.56 35.54
N TRP A 191 20.25 -12.55 35.95
CA TRP A 191 18.80 -12.66 36.19
C TRP A 191 17.95 -12.55 34.90
N LEU A 192 18.51 -12.08 33.78
CA LEU A 192 17.74 -11.86 32.55
C LEU A 192 17.05 -13.14 32.03
N PRO A 193 17.68 -14.33 32.02
CA PRO A 193 17.01 -15.55 31.56
C PRO A 193 15.78 -15.90 32.41
N GLU A 194 15.86 -15.73 33.74
CA GLU A 194 14.72 -15.98 34.63
C GLU A 194 13.61 -14.95 34.42
N ALA A 195 13.96 -13.69 34.17
CA ALA A 195 12.99 -12.66 33.84
C ALA A 195 12.30 -12.90 32.49
N GLU A 196 13.02 -13.41 31.50
CA GLU A 196 12.47 -13.79 30.19
C GLU A 196 11.48 -14.94 30.34
N GLU A 197 11.80 -15.97 31.13
CA GLU A 197 10.87 -17.06 31.41
C GLU A 197 9.59 -16.56 32.11
N LYS A 198 9.72 -15.66 33.09
CA LYS A 198 8.57 -15.02 33.76
C LYS A 198 7.73 -14.18 32.79
N LEU A 199 8.38 -13.44 31.89
CA LEU A 199 7.70 -12.61 30.89
C LEU A 199 6.86 -13.48 29.94
N VAL A 200 7.42 -14.58 29.43
CA VAL A 200 6.70 -15.54 28.59
C VAL A 200 5.49 -16.13 29.34
N GLY A 201 5.66 -16.43 30.63
CA GLY A 201 4.56 -16.86 31.50
C GLY A 201 3.43 -15.82 31.60
N LEU A 202 3.78 -14.55 31.81
CA LEU A 202 2.83 -13.43 31.89
C LEU A 202 2.11 -13.20 30.56
N GLU A 203 2.82 -13.19 29.43
CA GLU A 203 2.21 -13.04 28.10
C GLU A 203 1.19 -14.15 27.80
N LYS A 204 1.45 -15.38 28.27
CA LYS A 204 0.50 -16.48 28.13
C LYS A 204 -0.74 -16.26 28.99
N GLN A 205 -0.59 -15.74 30.21
CA GLN A 205 -1.71 -15.40 31.08
C GLN A 205 -2.53 -14.24 30.50
N ASP A 206 -1.88 -13.23 29.94
CA ASP A 206 -2.52 -12.08 29.30
C ASP A 206 -3.41 -12.52 28.12
N LYS A 207 -2.88 -13.39 27.25
CA LYS A 207 -3.68 -14.02 26.17
C LYS A 207 -4.87 -14.82 26.69
N GLN A 208 -4.74 -15.48 27.85
CA GLN A 208 -5.86 -16.20 28.46
C GLN A 208 -6.93 -15.23 28.99
N LEU A 209 -6.53 -14.09 29.55
CA LEU A 209 -7.44 -13.04 29.97
C LEU A 209 -8.21 -12.46 28.78
N GLU A 210 -7.54 -12.13 27.67
CA GLU A 210 -8.23 -11.64 26.46
C GLU A 210 -9.31 -12.63 25.96
N VAL A 211 -9.03 -13.93 26.02
CA VAL A 211 -10.01 -14.97 25.63
C VAL A 211 -11.17 -15.03 26.61
N LEU A 212 -10.92 -14.85 27.91
CA LEU A 212 -11.96 -14.81 28.93
C LEU A 212 -12.82 -13.57 28.80
N ASP A 213 -12.23 -12.39 28.56
CA ASP A 213 -12.97 -11.14 28.35
C ASP A 213 -13.92 -11.25 27.16
N ARG A 214 -13.46 -11.80 26.02
CA ARG A 214 -14.35 -12.07 24.87
C ARG A 214 -15.52 -13.00 25.21
N LYS A 215 -15.30 -13.98 26.09
CA LYS A 215 -16.37 -14.88 26.54
C LYS A 215 -17.35 -14.15 27.45
N ILE A 216 -16.86 -13.27 28.32
CA ILE A 216 -17.71 -12.43 29.17
C ILE A 216 -18.59 -11.55 28.29
N ASP A 217 -18.01 -10.85 27.30
CA ASP A 217 -18.77 -10.02 26.35
C ASP A 217 -19.87 -10.82 25.64
N GLN A 218 -19.56 -12.03 25.16
CA GLN A 218 -20.54 -12.93 24.53
C GLN A 218 -21.66 -13.33 25.49
N ILE A 219 -21.32 -13.65 26.74
CA ILE A 219 -22.30 -14.01 27.77
C ILE A 219 -23.20 -12.81 28.07
N GLU A 220 -22.64 -11.61 28.16
CA GLU A 220 -23.43 -10.39 28.38
C GLU A 220 -24.39 -10.09 27.24
N GLU A 221 -23.97 -10.28 25.98
CA GLU A 221 -24.88 -10.16 24.83
C GLU A 221 -26.00 -11.20 24.87
N LEU A 222 -25.66 -12.46 25.18
CA LEU A 222 -26.66 -13.53 25.33
C LEU A 222 -27.63 -13.24 26.47
N MET A 223 -27.16 -12.69 27.60
CA MET A 223 -28.02 -12.28 28.71
C MET A 223 -28.97 -11.15 28.30
N LYS A 224 -28.49 -10.16 27.55
CA LYS A 224 -29.35 -9.09 27.00
C LYS A 224 -30.42 -9.67 26.07
N ALA A 225 -30.04 -10.56 25.16
CA ALA A 225 -30.98 -11.23 24.26
C ALA A 225 -32.00 -12.11 25.00
N LEU A 226 -31.57 -12.82 26.04
CA LEU A 226 -32.47 -13.63 26.87
C LEU A 226 -33.47 -12.77 27.64
N THR A 227 -33.02 -11.61 28.13
CA THR A 227 -33.88 -10.64 28.80
C THR A 227 -34.92 -10.05 27.84
N SER A 228 -34.53 -9.69 26.61
CA SER A 228 -35.48 -9.20 25.60
C SER A 228 -36.49 -10.27 25.19
N LEU A 229 -36.04 -11.51 24.99
CA LEU A 229 -36.91 -12.66 24.73
C LEU A 229 -37.90 -12.90 25.87
N GLN A 230 -37.48 -12.78 27.13
CA GLN A 230 -38.38 -12.87 28.27
C GLN A 230 -39.48 -11.81 28.21
N ILE A 231 -39.11 -10.55 27.93
CA ILE A 231 -40.08 -9.45 27.80
C ILE A 231 -41.06 -9.71 26.63
N GLU A 232 -40.59 -10.26 25.52
CA GLU A 232 -41.41 -10.59 24.36
C GLU A 232 -42.33 -11.80 24.59
N ILE A 233 -41.91 -12.77 25.41
CA ILE A 233 -42.68 -13.97 25.74
C ILE A 233 -43.76 -13.70 26.79
N GLU A 234 -43.55 -12.77 27.72
CA GLU A 234 -44.51 -12.39 28.77
C GLU A 234 -45.95 -12.17 28.22
N PRO A 235 -46.18 -11.35 27.18
CA PRO A 235 -47.53 -11.17 26.62
C PRO A 235 -48.06 -12.41 25.89
N LEU A 236 -47.20 -13.29 25.39
CA LEU A 236 -47.62 -14.54 24.71
C LEU A 236 -48.17 -15.56 25.71
N TYR A 237 -47.65 -15.61 26.94
CA TYR A 237 -48.24 -16.43 28.00
C TYR A 237 -49.67 -16.00 28.33
N LEU A 238 -49.96 -14.68 28.33
CA LEU A 238 -51.31 -14.16 28.54
C LEU A 238 -52.30 -14.64 27.46
N VAL A 239 -51.85 -14.74 26.22
CA VAL A 239 -52.64 -15.28 25.09
C VAL A 239 -52.86 -16.79 25.23
N LEU A 240 -51.84 -17.52 25.68
CA LEU A 240 -51.94 -18.96 25.93
C LEU A 240 -52.90 -19.30 27.08
N ASP A 241 -52.87 -18.53 28.16
CA ASP A 241 -53.82 -18.68 29.28
C ASP A 241 -55.26 -18.37 28.86
N SER A 242 -55.42 -17.52 27.85
CA SER A 242 -56.72 -17.19 27.27
C SER A 242 -57.23 -18.23 26.26
N LYS A 243 -56.49 -19.31 26.01
CA LYS A 243 -56.81 -20.32 24.97
C LYS A 243 -58.11 -21.07 25.23
N GLU A 244 -58.36 -21.44 26.49
CA GLU A 244 -59.64 -22.09 26.85
C GLU A 244 -60.81 -21.13 26.71
N GLU A 245 -60.64 -19.87 27.10
CA GLU A 245 -61.68 -18.84 26.99
C GLU A 245 -61.98 -18.52 25.50
N ILE A 246 -60.96 -18.43 24.66
CA ILE A 246 -61.09 -18.28 23.19
C ILE A 246 -61.78 -19.51 22.59
N GLY A 247 -61.44 -20.71 23.05
CA GLY A 247 -62.13 -21.95 22.64
C GLY A 247 -63.60 -21.96 23.03
N ARG A 248 -63.93 -21.51 24.25
CA ARG A 248 -65.31 -21.37 24.74
C ARG A 248 -66.11 -20.38 23.89
N LEU A 249 -65.55 -19.20 23.63
CA LEU A 249 -66.16 -18.17 22.78
C LEU A 249 -66.35 -18.66 21.33
N GLY A 250 -65.43 -19.48 20.82
CA GLY A 250 -65.58 -20.14 19.51
C GLY A 250 -66.78 -21.09 19.47
N GLY A 251 -66.95 -21.91 20.52
CA GLY A 251 -68.12 -22.80 20.65
C GLY A 251 -69.44 -22.06 20.83
N GLU A 252 -69.45 -21.00 21.65
CA GLU A 252 -70.63 -20.12 21.82
C GLU A 252 -71.03 -19.46 20.49
N ARG A 253 -70.06 -19.00 19.69
CA ARG A 253 -70.32 -18.45 18.36
C ARG A 253 -70.93 -19.49 17.41
N GLU A 254 -70.46 -20.73 17.45
CA GLU A 254 -70.98 -21.81 16.60
C GLU A 254 -72.44 -22.16 16.96
N GLU A 255 -72.79 -22.15 18.25
CA GLU A 255 -74.18 -22.32 18.70
C GLU A 255 -75.06 -21.14 18.27
N ILE A 256 -74.57 -19.89 18.39
CA ILE A 256 -75.27 -18.70 17.88
C ILE A 256 -75.52 -18.81 16.36
N GLU A 257 -74.53 -19.26 15.58
CA GLU A 257 -74.70 -19.46 14.13
C GLU A 257 -75.75 -20.53 13.81
N LYS A 258 -75.78 -21.65 14.56
CA LYS A 258 -76.83 -22.67 14.42
C LYS A 258 -78.21 -22.11 14.75
N ASP A 259 -78.33 -21.33 15.82
CA ASP A 259 -79.61 -20.73 16.21
C ASP A 259 -80.06 -19.66 15.21
N TRP A 260 -79.13 -18.89 14.64
CA TRP A 260 -79.43 -17.96 13.55
C TRP A 260 -79.93 -18.69 12.30
N ALA A 261 -79.33 -19.82 11.95
CA ALA A 261 -79.78 -20.67 10.84
C ALA A 261 -81.19 -21.25 11.10
N LYS A 262 -81.48 -21.68 12.34
CA LYS A 262 -82.84 -22.12 12.73
C LYS A 262 -83.84 -20.97 12.64
N LEU A 263 -83.46 -19.78 13.09
CA LEU A 263 -84.31 -18.59 13.06
C LEU A 263 -84.68 -18.20 11.63
N ASN A 264 -83.70 -18.17 10.71
CA ASN A 264 -83.96 -17.97 9.28
C ASN A 264 -84.85 -19.06 8.69
N GLY A 265 -84.67 -20.32 9.12
CA GLY A 265 -85.54 -21.42 8.72
C GLY A 265 -86.99 -21.24 9.19
N LEU A 266 -87.18 -20.76 10.42
CA LEU A 266 -88.49 -20.44 10.98
C LEU A 266 -89.14 -19.23 10.30
N GLU A 267 -88.36 -18.20 9.96
CA GLU A 267 -88.85 -17.04 9.20
C GLU A 267 -89.35 -17.48 7.82
N ASN A 268 -88.63 -18.34 7.11
CA ASN A 268 -89.09 -18.89 5.82
C ASN A 268 -90.40 -19.69 5.99
N LEU A 269 -90.48 -20.56 6.99
CA LEU A 269 -91.70 -21.32 7.31
C LEU A 269 -92.88 -20.40 7.65
N TYR A 270 -92.63 -19.29 8.34
CA TYR A 270 -93.66 -18.31 8.66
C TYR A 270 -94.16 -17.62 7.38
N SER A 271 -93.26 -17.24 6.47
CA SER A 271 -93.65 -16.72 5.15
C SER A 271 -94.45 -17.73 4.31
N GLU A 272 -94.09 -19.01 4.33
CA GLU A 272 -94.87 -20.07 3.66
C GLU A 272 -96.27 -20.25 4.25
N ILE A 273 -96.41 -20.09 5.57
CA ILE A 273 -97.71 -20.14 6.25
C ILE A 273 -98.56 -18.92 5.85
N GLU A 274 -97.98 -17.71 5.85
CA GLU A 274 -98.70 -16.50 5.40
C GLU A 274 -99.20 -16.66 3.95
N GLU A 275 -98.36 -17.18 3.04
CA GLU A 275 -98.76 -17.46 1.66
C GLU A 275 -99.89 -18.51 1.58
N CYS A 276 -99.85 -19.54 2.42
CA CYS A 276 -100.93 -20.53 2.50
C CYS A 276 -102.23 -19.92 3.04
N GLU A 277 -102.17 -19.06 4.06
CA GLU A 277 -103.33 -18.37 4.62
C GLU A 277 -103.97 -17.41 3.60
N GLU A 278 -103.17 -16.67 2.84
CA GLU A 278 -103.64 -15.86 1.71
C GLU A 278 -104.33 -16.71 0.64
N ASN A 279 -103.73 -17.85 0.28
CA ASN A 279 -104.31 -18.78 -0.68
C ASN A 279 -105.64 -19.40 -0.19
N ILE A 280 -105.75 -19.71 1.11
CA ILE A 280 -106.99 -20.19 1.72
C ILE A 280 -108.06 -19.10 1.67
N ALA A 281 -107.71 -17.83 1.95
CA ALA A 281 -108.64 -16.71 1.86
C ALA A 281 -109.18 -16.56 0.43
N LEU A 282 -108.31 -16.59 -0.58
CA LEU A 282 -108.68 -16.58 -2.00
C LEU A 282 -109.64 -17.73 -2.37
N LEU A 283 -109.34 -18.95 -1.93
CA LEU A 283 -110.18 -20.13 -2.18
C LEU A 283 -111.53 -20.04 -1.47
N SER A 284 -111.59 -19.40 -0.31
CA SER A 284 -112.85 -19.18 0.43
C SER A 284 -113.81 -18.24 -0.32
N ASP A 285 -113.28 -17.26 -1.05
CA ASP A 285 -114.10 -16.39 -1.91
C ASP A 285 -114.60 -17.12 -3.16
N VAL A 286 -113.83 -18.06 -3.72
CA VAL A 286 -114.30 -18.94 -4.80
C VAL A 286 -115.45 -19.84 -4.32
N LEU A 287 -115.37 -20.38 -3.10
CA LEU A 287 -116.43 -21.20 -2.51
C LEU A 287 -117.73 -20.41 -2.29
N ARG A 288 -117.66 -19.10 -1.99
CA ARG A 288 -118.87 -18.24 -1.88
C ARG A 288 -119.62 -18.09 -3.20
N GLY A 289 -118.94 -18.17 -4.35
CA GLY A 289 -119.57 -18.09 -5.67
C GLY A 289 -120.30 -19.36 -6.10
N GLN A 290 -120.19 -20.45 -5.35
CA GLN A 290 -120.77 -21.74 -5.72
C GLN A 290 -122.31 -21.69 -5.79
N ASP A 291 -122.96 -21.02 -4.84
CA ASP A 291 -124.42 -20.85 -4.82
C ASP A 291 -124.91 -19.98 -6.00
N GLU A 292 -124.12 -18.99 -6.42
CA GLU A 292 -124.44 -18.13 -7.57
C GLU A 292 -124.34 -18.92 -8.90
N VAL A 293 -123.33 -19.81 -9.02
CA VAL A 293 -123.15 -20.69 -10.18
C VAL A 293 -124.30 -21.71 -10.26
N ASP A 294 -124.71 -22.29 -9.14
CA ASP A 294 -125.85 -23.23 -9.11
C ASP A 294 -127.17 -22.54 -9.52
N ARG A 295 -127.37 -21.27 -9.14
CA ARG A 295 -128.52 -20.47 -9.62
C ARG A 295 -128.46 -20.22 -11.13
N LEU A 296 -127.29 -19.93 -11.69
CA LEU A 296 -127.11 -19.71 -13.13
C LEU A 296 -127.40 -20.99 -13.94
N ILE A 297 -127.08 -22.17 -13.41
CA ILE A 297 -127.43 -23.46 -14.02
C ILE A 297 -128.96 -23.62 -14.12
N ILE A 298 -129.71 -23.24 -13.08
CA ILE A 298 -131.19 -23.29 -13.08
C ILE A 298 -131.77 -22.32 -14.12
N VAL A 299 -131.27 -21.07 -14.17
CA VAL A 299 -131.74 -20.07 -15.15
C VAL A 299 -131.49 -20.53 -16.59
N ARG A 300 -130.34 -21.17 -16.85
CA ARG A 300 -130.03 -21.75 -18.16
C ARG A 300 -131.04 -22.84 -18.57
N GLN A 301 -131.45 -23.71 -17.65
CA GLN A 301 -132.47 -24.74 -17.92
C GLN A 301 -133.82 -24.12 -18.26
N GLN A 302 -134.21 -23.05 -17.59
CA GLN A 302 -135.44 -22.31 -17.91
C GLN A 302 -135.38 -21.68 -19.30
N MET A 303 -134.23 -21.09 -19.68
CA MET A 303 -134.02 -20.54 -21.02
C MET A 303 -134.11 -21.58 -22.14
N GLU A 304 -133.59 -22.80 -21.92
CA GLU A 304 -133.74 -23.89 -22.89
C GLU A 304 -135.20 -24.31 -23.08
N GLY A 305 -136.02 -24.27 -22.02
CA GLY A 305 -137.46 -24.50 -22.09
C GLY A 305 -138.20 -23.44 -22.92
N LEU A 306 -137.92 -22.16 -22.65
CA LEU A 306 -138.48 -21.03 -23.42
C LEU A 306 -138.06 -21.04 -24.89
N ARG A 307 -136.81 -21.44 -25.18
CA ARG A 307 -136.31 -21.55 -26.56
C ARG A 307 -137.05 -22.60 -27.37
N LYS A 308 -137.37 -23.76 -26.77
CA LYS A 308 -138.21 -24.78 -27.41
C LYS A 308 -139.61 -24.27 -27.76
N GLN A 309 -140.20 -23.44 -26.89
CA GLN A 309 -141.50 -22.83 -27.16
C GLN A 309 -141.41 -21.82 -28.33
N TYR A 310 -140.36 -21.01 -28.37
CA TYR A 310 -140.12 -20.07 -29.47
C TYR A 310 -139.97 -20.77 -30.82
N ASP A 311 -139.18 -21.85 -30.89
CA ASP A 311 -138.99 -22.62 -32.13
C ASP A 311 -140.31 -23.25 -32.61
N ASN A 312 -141.16 -23.72 -31.69
CA ASN A 312 -142.48 -24.25 -32.03
C ASN A 312 -143.41 -23.19 -32.63
N LEU A 313 -143.44 -21.99 -32.03
CA LEU A 313 -144.21 -20.85 -32.52
C LEU A 313 -143.71 -20.36 -33.88
N LYS A 314 -142.40 -20.36 -34.09
CA LYS A 314 -141.77 -19.99 -35.36
C LYS A 314 -142.18 -20.94 -36.50
N ASN A 315 -142.23 -22.24 -36.24
CA ASN A 315 -142.68 -23.23 -37.22
C ASN A 315 -144.15 -23.04 -37.59
N LEU A 316 -145.03 -22.85 -36.59
CA LEU A 316 -146.45 -22.53 -36.80
C LEU A 316 -146.67 -21.27 -37.64
N PHE A 317 -145.84 -20.24 -37.42
CA PHE A 317 -145.91 -19.02 -38.22
C PHE A 317 -145.50 -19.26 -39.68
N SER A 318 -144.50 -20.12 -39.91
CA SER A 318 -144.08 -20.53 -41.25
C SER A 318 -145.20 -21.29 -42.00
N ASP A 319 -145.91 -22.18 -41.31
CA ASP A 319 -147.00 -22.98 -41.90
C ASP A 319 -148.20 -22.12 -42.33
N ILE A 320 -148.53 -21.09 -41.55
CA ILE A 320 -149.59 -20.12 -41.89
C ILE A 320 -149.21 -19.31 -43.15
N LEU A 321 -147.93 -18.95 -43.29
CA LEU A 321 -147.43 -18.15 -44.40
C LEU A 321 -147.47 -18.93 -45.73
N VAL A 322 -147.13 -20.22 -45.69
CA VAL A 322 -147.26 -21.13 -46.84
C VAL A 322 -148.73 -21.31 -47.25
N SER A 323 -149.62 -21.52 -46.27
CA SER A 323 -151.05 -21.69 -46.52
C SER A 323 -151.71 -20.45 -47.13
N GLN A 324 -151.25 -19.25 -46.79
CA GLN A 324 -151.72 -18.00 -47.41
C GLN A 324 -151.26 -17.85 -48.86
N GLN A 325 -150.02 -18.25 -49.18
CA GLN A 325 -149.50 -18.22 -50.55
C GLN A 325 -150.20 -19.24 -51.45
N GLU A 326 -150.55 -20.42 -50.94
CA GLU A 326 -151.32 -21.43 -51.68
C GLU A 326 -152.74 -20.93 -51.99
N LYS A 327 -153.39 -20.27 -51.02
CA LYS A 327 -154.72 -19.70 -51.20
C LYS A 327 -154.77 -18.62 -52.30
N GLU A 328 -153.80 -17.70 -52.33
CA GLU A 328 -153.74 -16.68 -53.40
C GLU A 328 -153.51 -17.29 -54.79
N LYS A 329 -152.82 -18.43 -54.87
CA LYS A 329 -152.56 -19.14 -56.11
C LYS A 329 -153.81 -19.84 -56.65
N GLU A 330 -154.55 -20.54 -55.77
CA GLU A 330 -155.82 -21.19 -56.14
C GLU A 330 -156.90 -20.17 -56.53
N GLU A 331 -156.99 -19.01 -55.84
CA GLU A 331 -157.95 -17.95 -56.21
C GLU A 331 -157.68 -17.37 -57.61
N LYS A 332 -156.41 -17.28 -58.02
CA LYS A 332 -156.04 -16.86 -59.39
C LYS A 332 -156.37 -17.93 -60.44
N GLU A 333 -156.17 -19.21 -60.12
CA GLU A 333 -156.52 -20.32 -61.02
C GLU A 333 -158.04 -20.47 -61.17
N LEU A 334 -158.81 -20.30 -60.09
CA LEU A 334 -160.28 -20.36 -60.10
C LEU A 334 -160.87 -19.30 -61.02
N LYS A 335 -160.37 -18.06 -60.94
CA LYS A 335 -160.80 -16.95 -61.80
C LYS A 335 -160.51 -17.20 -63.28
N ALA A 336 -159.37 -17.82 -63.59
CA ALA A 336 -159.01 -18.21 -64.96
C ALA A 336 -159.86 -19.38 -65.50
N LEU A 337 -160.33 -20.27 -64.62
CA LEU A 337 -161.23 -21.37 -64.96
C LEU A 337 -162.69 -20.91 -65.15
N GLU A 338 -163.19 -19.98 -64.33
CA GLU A 338 -164.52 -19.37 -64.51
C GLU A 338 -164.62 -18.62 -65.85
N ASP A 339 -163.60 -17.84 -66.22
CA ASP A 339 -163.55 -17.14 -67.50
C ASP A 339 -163.54 -18.09 -68.71
N ARG A 340 -162.92 -19.28 -68.55
CA ARG A 340 -162.93 -20.34 -69.57
C ARG A 340 -164.29 -21.02 -69.66
N PHE A 341 -164.95 -21.27 -68.53
CA PHE A 341 -166.26 -21.91 -68.49
C PHE A 341 -167.33 -21.03 -69.16
N HIS A 342 -167.35 -19.73 -68.87
CA HIS A 342 -168.29 -18.80 -69.49
C HIS A 342 -168.08 -18.60 -71.00
N LYS A 343 -166.84 -18.73 -71.50
CA LYS A 343 -166.55 -18.65 -72.95
C LYS A 343 -166.88 -19.93 -73.73
N ALA A 344 -166.87 -21.08 -73.07
CA ALA A 344 -167.14 -22.37 -73.70
C ALA A 344 -168.61 -22.82 -73.57
N PHE A 345 -169.44 -22.05 -72.85
CA PHE A 345 -170.84 -22.38 -72.55
C PHE A 345 -171.75 -22.18 -73.78
N PRO A 346 -172.32 -23.25 -74.36
CA PRO A 346 -173.31 -23.14 -75.43
C PRO A 346 -174.69 -22.81 -74.85
N THR A 347 -175.49 -22.05 -75.61
CA THR A 347 -176.86 -21.61 -75.30
C THR A 347 -177.91 -22.71 -75.20
N VAL A 348 -177.49 -23.98 -75.33
CA VAL A 348 -178.36 -25.15 -75.48
C VAL A 348 -177.74 -26.29 -74.68
N CYS A 349 -178.49 -26.86 -73.72
CA CYS A 349 -177.96 -27.72 -72.66
C CYS A 349 -177.82 -29.20 -73.13
N PRO A 350 -176.61 -29.78 -73.13
CA PRO A 350 -176.39 -31.11 -73.70
C PRO A 350 -176.86 -32.32 -72.86
N LEU A 351 -177.47 -32.16 -71.67
CA LEU A 351 -177.82 -33.31 -70.78
C LEU A 351 -179.21 -33.30 -70.11
N CYS A 352 -179.99 -32.21 -70.15
CA CYS A 352 -181.45 -32.24 -69.88
C CYS A 352 -182.31 -32.11 -71.17
N GLY A 353 -181.68 -32.19 -72.35
CA GLY A 353 -182.36 -32.41 -73.63
C GLY A 353 -183.06 -31.19 -74.24
N LYS A 354 -182.67 -29.97 -73.85
CA LYS A 354 -183.11 -28.70 -74.46
C LYS A 354 -182.01 -27.66 -74.51
#